data_AF-A0A924NX26-F1
#
_entry.id   AF-A0A924NX26-F1
#
_cell.length_a   1.000
_cell.length_b   1.000
_cell.length_c   1.000
_cell.angle_alpha   90.00
_cell.angle_beta   90.00
_cell.angle_gamma   90.00
#
_symmetry.space_group_name_H-M   'P 1'
#
loop_
_entity.id
_entity.type
_entity.pdbx_description
1 polymer ?
#
loop_
_entity_poly.entity_id
_entity_poly.type
_entity_poly.pdbx_seq_one_letter_code
_entity_poly.pdbx_strand_id
1 'polypeptide(L)'
;MQQDRSLASEVAGFLLCALGLFVISGWIMGNHAMVRIVPGSVAMSINTALMFLVAGCCLVARARRAIEAGAWFIIALSGAILSEHLFDIDLPIDLAGVHDALGDGHAKPGRTAPNACAGFLLAGI
;
A
#
# COMPACT_ATOMS: atom_id res chain seq x y z
N MET A 1 21.67 -13.83 17.28
CA MET A 1 21.76 -13.75 15.81
C MET A 1 21.26 -12.38 15.38
N GLN A 2 22.14 -11.37 15.44
CA GLN A 2 21.90 -10.08 14.80
C GLN A 2 22.16 -10.31 13.32
N GLN A 3 21.09 -10.41 12.55
CA GLN A 3 21.16 -10.54 11.10
C GLN A 3 21.71 -9.21 10.57
N ASP A 4 22.87 -9.22 9.92
CA ASP A 4 23.45 -8.04 9.29
C ASP A 4 22.42 -7.45 8.31
N ARG A 5 21.71 -6.42 8.75
CA ARG A 5 20.79 -5.71 7.88
C ARG A 5 21.63 -4.94 6.89
N SER A 6 21.42 -5.24 5.60
CA SER A 6 22.09 -4.51 4.55
C SER A 6 21.61 -3.05 4.57
N LEU A 7 22.54 -2.12 4.37
CA LEU A 7 22.21 -0.70 4.19
C LEU A 7 21.15 -0.50 3.09
N ALA A 8 21.13 -1.39 2.09
CA ALA A 8 20.11 -1.44 1.07
C ALA A 8 18.69 -1.65 1.63
N SER A 9 18.51 -2.54 2.62
CA SER A 9 17.20 -2.80 3.25
C SER A 9 16.68 -1.60 4.03
N GLU A 10 17.56 -0.89 4.74
CA GLU A 10 17.19 0.31 5.50
C GLU A 10 16.83 1.46 4.55
N VAL A 11 17.65 1.69 3.51
CA VAL A 11 17.37 2.71 2.49
C VAL A 11 16.06 2.43 1.77
N ALA A 12 15.83 1.18 1.36
CA ALA A 12 14.54 0.77 0.78
C ALA A 12 13.39 1.03 1.76
N GLY A 13 13.56 0.69 3.03
CA GLY A 13 12.57 0.93 4.07
C GLY A 13 12.19 2.41 4.20
N PHE A 14 13.17 3.30 4.27
CA PHE A 14 12.93 4.75 4.31
C PHE A 14 12.23 5.28 3.06
N LEU A 15 12.63 4.81 1.87
CA LEU A 15 12.00 5.19 0.61
C LEU A 15 10.54 4.75 0.55
N LEU A 16 10.22 3.53 1.00
CA LEU A 16 8.85 3.03 1.06
C LEU A 16 7.99 3.82 2.05
N CYS A 17 8.53 4.14 3.22
CA CYS A 17 7.86 5.02 4.18
C CYS A 17 7.57 6.39 3.59
N ALA A 18 8.57 7.00 2.95
CA ALA A 18 8.43 8.31 2.32
C ALA A 18 7.38 8.30 1.21
N LEU A 19 7.39 7.27 0.35
CA LEU A 19 6.41 7.09 -0.71
C LEU A 19 5.00 6.95 -0.16
N GLY A 20 4.79 6.08 0.83
CA GLY A 20 3.48 5.87 1.45
C GLY A 20 2.93 7.16 2.08
N LEU A 21 3.76 7.87 2.85
CA LEU A 21 3.38 9.15 3.47
C LEU A 21 3.10 10.24 2.42
N PHE A 22 3.88 10.29 1.35
CA PHE A 22 3.71 11.25 0.26
C PHE A 22 2.35 11.08 -0.43
N VAL A 23 1.99 9.84 -0.78
CA VAL A 23 0.71 9.53 -1.41
C VAL A 23 -0.47 9.78 -0.48
N ILE A 24 -0.37 9.36 0.79
CA ILE A 24 -1.42 9.63 1.81
C ILE A 24 -1.62 11.13 1.98
N SER A 25 -0.54 11.91 2.03
CA SER A 25 -0.61 13.38 2.09
C SER A 25 -1.28 13.96 0.84
N GLY A 26 -0.99 13.40 -0.34
CA GLY A 26 -1.64 13.76 -1.59
C GLY A 26 -3.16 13.59 -1.54
N TRP A 27 -3.63 12.48 -0.96
CA TRP A 27 -5.07 12.23 -0.75
C TRP A 27 -5.70 13.23 0.22
N ILE A 28 -5.04 13.54 1.34
CA ILE A 28 -5.52 14.52 2.32
C ILE A 28 -5.61 15.93 1.71
N MET A 29 -4.66 16.29 0.85
CA MET A 29 -4.60 17.59 0.18
C MET A 29 -5.48 17.67 -1.08
N GLY A 30 -6.03 16.55 -1.55
CA GLY A 30 -6.75 16.48 -2.83
C GLY A 30 -5.86 16.75 -4.06
N ASN A 31 -4.55 16.47 -3.98
CA ASN A 31 -3.61 16.78 -5.06
C ASN A 31 -3.41 15.57 -6.00
N HIS A 32 -4.01 15.64 -7.18
CA HIS A 32 -3.93 14.61 -8.22
C HIS A 32 -2.49 14.23 -8.62
N ALA A 33 -1.54 15.16 -8.61
CA ALA A 33 -0.16 14.88 -9.01
C ALA A 33 0.59 14.08 -7.95
N MET A 34 0.24 14.22 -6.68
CA MET A 34 0.90 13.50 -5.58
C MET A 34 0.41 12.05 -5.47
N VAL A 35 -0.87 11.83 -5.76
CA VAL A 35 -1.47 10.48 -5.77
C VAL A 35 -1.14 9.72 -7.07
N ARG A 36 -0.76 10.41 -8.15
CA ARG A 36 -0.29 9.82 -9.41
C ARG A 36 1.22 9.92 -9.52
N ILE A 37 1.92 8.89 -9.07
CA ILE A 37 3.39 8.83 -9.14
C ILE A 37 3.90 8.93 -10.58
N VAL A 38 3.19 8.32 -11.54
CA VAL A 38 3.53 8.37 -12.96
C VAL A 38 2.47 9.19 -13.70
N PRO A 39 2.85 10.20 -14.49
CA PRO A 39 1.89 10.95 -15.31
C PRO A 39 1.09 10.03 -16.23
N GLY A 40 -0.23 10.16 -16.22
CA GLY A 40 -1.13 9.30 -16.98
C GLY A 40 -1.41 7.93 -16.36
N SER A 41 -0.81 7.60 -15.20
CA SER A 41 -1.21 6.43 -14.42
C SER A 41 -2.49 6.69 -13.64
N VAL A 42 -3.08 5.58 -13.20
CA VAL A 42 -4.11 5.56 -12.17
C VAL A 42 -3.58 6.17 -10.88
N ALA A 43 -4.44 6.88 -10.14
CA ALA A 43 -4.10 7.34 -8.80
C ALA A 43 -3.87 6.14 -7.88
N MET A 44 -2.75 6.16 -7.17
CA MET A 44 -2.40 5.11 -6.23
C MET A 44 -3.34 5.15 -5.04
N SER A 45 -4.02 4.03 -4.78
CA SER A 45 -4.98 3.96 -3.67
C SER A 45 -4.33 4.17 -2.31
N ILE A 46 -5.12 4.63 -1.35
CA ILE A 46 -4.71 4.77 0.06
C ILE A 46 -4.25 3.39 0.61
N ASN A 47 -4.93 2.31 0.25
CA ASN A 47 -4.55 0.95 0.66
C ASN A 47 -3.16 0.56 0.17
N THR A 48 -2.84 0.85 -1.09
CA THR A 48 -1.49 0.63 -1.64
C THR A 48 -0.44 1.45 -0.89
N ALA A 49 -0.73 2.73 -0.61
CA ALA A 49 0.17 3.61 0.12
C ALA A 49 0.42 3.12 1.56
N LEU A 50 -0.62 2.62 2.22
CA LEU A 50 -0.54 2.07 3.56
C LEU A 50 0.30 0.78 3.59
N MET A 51 0.12 -0.11 2.61
CA MET A 51 0.94 -1.33 2.51
C MET A 51 2.42 -1.01 2.30
N PHE A 52 2.77 -0.03 1.47
CA PHE A 52 4.16 0.43 1.34
C PHE A 52 4.70 1.04 2.63
N LEU A 53 3.92 1.87 3.31
CA LEU A 53 4.32 2.48 4.57
C LEU A 53 4.63 1.40 5.62
N VAL A 54 3.75 0.41 5.77
CA VAL A 54 3.94 -0.70 6.72
C VAL A 54 5.12 -1.57 6.31
N ALA A 55 5.29 -1.87 5.02
CA ALA A 55 6.45 -2.62 4.52
C ALA A 55 7.77 -1.88 4.83
N GLY A 56 7.80 -0.57 4.61
CA GLY A 56 8.94 0.28 4.96
C GLY A 56 9.24 0.27 6.47
N CYS A 57 8.20 0.38 7.30
CA CYS A 57 8.34 0.25 8.74
C CYS A 57 8.90 -1.13 9.14
N CYS A 58 8.47 -2.22 8.50
CA CYS A 58 9.00 -3.56 8.77
C CYS A 58 10.49 -3.68 8.44
N LEU A 59 10.94 -3.09 7.32
CA LEU A 59 12.34 -3.07 6.90
C LEU A 59 13.24 -2.29 7.87
N VAL A 60 12.72 -1.24 8.52
CA VAL A 60 13.49 -0.43 9.49
C VAL A 60 13.31 -0.92 10.93
N ALA A 61 12.19 -1.57 11.28
CA ALA A 61 11.87 -1.99 12.64
C ALA A 61 12.83 -3.04 13.18
N ARG A 62 13.31 -2.89 14.41
CA ARG A 62 14.23 -3.86 15.05
C ARG A 62 13.50 -4.93 15.86
N ALA A 63 12.26 -4.66 16.24
CA ALA A 63 11.47 -5.57 17.06
C ALA A 63 10.78 -6.62 16.18
N ARG A 64 11.12 -7.90 16.38
CA ARG A 64 10.51 -9.04 15.65
C ARG A 64 8.98 -9.00 15.66
N ARG A 65 8.37 -8.68 16.81
CA ARG A 65 6.91 -8.56 16.95
C ARG A 65 6.30 -7.49 16.03
N ALA A 66 7.00 -6.37 15.82
CA ALA A 66 6.52 -5.31 14.94
C ALA A 66 6.59 -5.73 13.47
N ILE A 67 7.65 -6.45 13.08
CA ILE A 67 7.81 -7.02 11.74
C ILE A 67 6.71 -8.04 11.47
N GLU A 68 6.49 -8.99 12.40
CA GLU A 68 5.44 -10.01 12.27
C GLU A 68 4.05 -9.38 12.18
N ALA A 69 3.74 -8.39 13.02
CA ALA A 69 2.46 -7.70 12.98
C ALA A 69 2.25 -6.95 11.64
N GLY A 70 3.27 -6.26 11.14
CA GLY A 70 3.20 -5.56 9.86
C GLY A 70 3.09 -6.51 8.66
N ALA A 71 3.81 -7.63 8.68
CA ALA A 71 3.69 -8.69 7.68
C ALA A 71 2.27 -9.28 7.65
N TRP A 72 1.71 -9.65 8.80
CA TRP A 72 0.33 -10.13 8.90
C TRP A 72 -0.68 -9.10 8.44
N PHE A 73 -0.46 -7.82 8.75
CA PHE A 73 -1.31 -6.74 8.27
C PHE A 73 -1.29 -6.66 6.73
N ILE A 74 -0.11 -6.69 6.10
CA ILE A 74 0.03 -6.66 4.64
C ILE A 74 -0.65 -7.87 4.01
N ILE A 75 -0.42 -9.07 4.55
CA ILE A 75 -1.07 -10.31 4.07
C ILE A 75 -2.59 -10.20 4.16
N ALA A 76 -3.11 -9.79 5.33
CA ALA A 76 -4.55 -9.70 5.55
C ALA A 76 -5.21 -8.67 4.62
N LEU A 77 -4.63 -7.48 4.49
CA LEU A 77 -5.20 -6.42 3.66
C LEU A 77 -5.12 -6.78 2.17
N SER A 78 -3.95 -7.22 1.69
CA SER A 78 -3.78 -7.62 0.28
C SER A 78 -4.64 -8.84 -0.08
N GLY A 79 -4.76 -9.81 0.82
CA GLY A 79 -5.62 -10.99 0.65
C GLY A 79 -7.11 -10.63 0.64
N ALA A 80 -7.54 -9.70 1.50
CA ALA A 80 -8.90 -9.18 1.48
C ALA A 80 -9.24 -8.51 0.14
N ILE A 81 -8.38 -7.60 -0.34
CA ILE A 81 -8.59 -6.94 -1.64
C ILE A 81 -8.53 -7.96 -2.79
N LEU A 82 -7.64 -8.94 -2.73
CA LEU A 82 -7.58 -9.99 -3.74
C LEU A 82 -8.87 -10.82 -3.76
N SER A 83 -9.47 -11.08 -2.59
CA SER A 83 -10.77 -11.76 -2.51
C SER A 83 -11.90 -10.93 -3.16
N GLU A 84 -11.84 -9.61 -3.11
CA GLU A 84 -12.77 -8.74 -3.84
C GLU A 84 -12.67 -8.92 -5.36
N HIS A 85 -11.45 -9.13 -5.87
CA HIS A 85 -11.24 -9.42 -7.30
C HIS A 85 -11.69 -10.83 -7.69
N LEU A 86 -11.49 -11.83 -6.82
CA LEU A 86 -11.83 -13.23 -7.13
C LEU A 86 -13.33 -13.52 -7.04
N PHE A 87 -14.01 -12.94 -6.05
CA PHE A 87 -15.41 -13.20 -5.78
C PHE A 87 -16.34 -12.09 -6.29
N ASP A 88 -15.78 -11.04 -6.91
CA ASP A 88 -16.48 -9.84 -7.37
C ASP A 88 -17.37 -9.21 -6.29
N ILE A 89 -16.87 -9.21 -5.05
CA ILE A 89 -17.51 -8.55 -3.90
C ILE A 89 -16.91 -7.17 -3.71
N ASP A 90 -17.68 -6.26 -3.11
CA ASP A 90 -17.23 -4.93 -2.74
C ASP A 90 -17.20 -4.79 -1.22
N LEU A 91 -16.00 -4.82 -0.65
CA LEU A 91 -15.75 -4.56 0.76
C LEU A 91 -15.59 -3.05 0.98
N PRO A 92 -16.00 -2.52 2.15
CA PRO A 92 -15.88 -1.09 2.46
C PRO A 92 -14.43 -0.62 2.69
N ILE A 93 -13.43 -1.49 2.48
CA ILE A 93 -12.01 -1.21 2.73
C ILE A 93 -11.36 -0.35 1.65
N ASP A 94 -11.95 -0.28 0.45
CA ASP A 94 -11.41 0.50 -0.66
C ASP A 94 -11.59 2.02 -0.50
N LEU A 95 -12.37 2.46 0.51
CA LEU A 95 -12.68 3.88 0.74
C LEU A 95 -13.16 4.56 -0.55
N ALA A 96 -14.02 3.87 -1.31
CA ALA A 96 -14.43 4.30 -2.66
C ALA A 96 -14.91 5.75 -2.71
N GLY A 97 -15.69 6.20 -1.71
CA GLY A 97 -16.16 7.59 -1.64
C GLY A 97 -15.05 8.65 -1.50
N VAL A 98 -13.90 8.32 -0.90
CA VAL A 98 -12.73 9.21 -0.86
C VAL A 98 -12.05 9.26 -2.22
N HIS A 99 -11.98 8.12 -2.89
CA HIS A 99 -11.30 7.97 -4.18
C HIS A 99 -12.13 8.52 -5.36
N ASP A 100 -13.46 8.49 -5.24
CA ASP A 100 -14.38 9.10 -6.20
C ASP A 100 -14.22 10.62 -6.30
N ALA A 101 -13.75 11.28 -5.24
CA ALA A 101 -13.58 12.73 -5.22
C ALA A 101 -12.60 13.23 -6.30
N LEU A 102 -11.67 12.39 -6.76
CA LEU A 102 -10.74 12.73 -7.84
C LEU A 102 -11.34 12.48 -9.24
N GLY A 103 -12.48 11.79 -9.36
CA GLY A 103 -13.16 11.60 -10.64
C GLY A 103 -12.31 10.85 -11.68
N ASP A 104 -11.50 9.88 -11.25
CA ASP A 104 -10.52 9.20 -12.09
C ASP A 104 -11.14 8.20 -13.10
N GLY A 105 -12.46 8.14 -13.22
CA GLY A 105 -13.19 7.29 -14.18
C GLY A 105 -13.01 5.78 -13.97
N HIS A 106 -12.56 5.36 -12.79
CA HIS A 106 -12.34 3.95 -12.48
C HIS A 106 -13.64 3.23 -12.19
N ALA A 107 -13.78 2.00 -12.71
CA ALA A 107 -14.94 1.16 -12.43
C ALA A 107 -15.08 0.79 -10.94
N LYS A 108 -13.95 0.67 -10.22
CA LYS A 108 -13.89 0.43 -8.78
C LYS A 108 -12.87 1.37 -8.11
N PRO A 109 -13.29 2.58 -7.71
CA PRO A 109 -12.43 3.61 -7.12
C PRO A 109 -11.75 3.13 -5.84
N GLY A 110 -10.44 3.37 -5.72
CA GLY A 110 -9.67 3.02 -4.53
C GLY A 110 -9.26 1.56 -4.39
N ARG A 111 -9.75 0.67 -5.27
CA ARG A 111 -9.32 -0.73 -5.27
C ARG A 111 -7.89 -0.88 -5.74
N THR A 112 -7.04 -1.50 -4.91
CA THR A 112 -5.67 -1.83 -5.32
C THR A 112 -5.69 -2.86 -6.45
N ALA A 113 -4.86 -2.67 -7.47
CA ALA A 113 -4.78 -3.59 -8.61
C ALA A 113 -4.39 -5.01 -8.17
N PRO A 114 -4.93 -6.06 -8.80
CA PRO A 114 -4.74 -7.45 -8.35
C PRO A 114 -3.28 -7.91 -8.41
N ASN A 115 -2.51 -7.40 -9.38
CA ASN A 115 -1.07 -7.66 -9.49
C ASN A 115 -0.27 -7.06 -8.32
N ALA A 116 -0.62 -5.85 -7.88
CA ALA A 116 -0.02 -5.21 -6.72
C ALA A 116 -0.38 -5.97 -5.43
N CYS A 117 -1.65 -6.40 -5.29
CA CYS A 117 -2.07 -7.26 -4.17
C CYS A 117 -1.25 -8.55 -4.10
N ALA A 118 -1.05 -9.24 -5.22
CA ALA A 118 -0.21 -10.44 -5.26
C ALA A 118 1.24 -10.14 -4.84
N GLY A 119 1.81 -9.03 -5.31
CA GLY A 119 3.15 -8.58 -4.90
C GLY A 119 3.26 -8.33 -3.41
N PHE A 120 2.28 -7.64 -2.80
CA PHE A 120 2.25 -7.38 -1.37
C PHE A 120 2.03 -8.66 -0.54
N LEU A 121 1.16 -9.54 -1.00
CA LEU A 121 0.90 -10.83 -0.34
C LEU A 121 2.20 -11.63 -0.24
N LEU A 122 2.95 -11.72 -1.34
CA LEU A 122 4.25 -12.39 -1.37
C LEU A 122 5.30 -11.67 -0.52
N ALA A 123 5.29 -10.34 -0.50
CA ALA A 123 6.24 -9.56 0.31
C ALA A 123 6.02 -9.70 1.82
N GLY A 124 4.81 -10.09 2.25
CA GLY A 124 4.49 -10.34 3.65
C GLY A 124 4.85 -11.74 4.15
N ILE A 125 5.18 -12.68 3.26
CA ILE A 125 5.56 -14.07 3.57
C ILE A 125 7.07 -14.17 3.82
#